data_AF-A0A6A5VW02-F1
#
_entry.id   AF-A0A6A5VW02-F1
#
_cell.length_a   1.000
_cell.length_b   1.000
_cell.length_c   1.000
_cell.angle_alpha   90.00
_cell.angle_beta   90.00
_cell.angle_gamma   90.00
#
_symmetry.space_group_name_H-M   'P 1'
#
loop_
_entity.id
_entity.type
_entity.pdbx_description
1 polymer ?
#
loop_
_entity_poly.entity_id
_entity_poly.type
_entity_poly.pdbx_seq_one_letter_code
_entity_poly.pdbx_strand_id
1 'polypeptide(L)'
;MDETTAAMSAKPTSRSKSEASDSEEEWTGFEEPPPLDQEQEYIDEDKYTTVTIESVGISRDGFQKSDPDALTEEEAKELEEKKKKWAKEKEDEDKAKAAKLEKLRLKKAAGRKKKFRYEAPAERKAERMKQRAKKSAKASKRKGE
;
A
#
# COMPACT_ATOMS: atom_id res chain seq x y z
N MET A 1 3.15 -55.63 17.15
CA MET A 1 2.07 -56.41 17.77
C MET A 1 1.35 -55.48 18.73
N ASP A 2 0.61 -54.58 18.07
CA ASP A 2 -0.68 -53.98 18.37
C ASP A 2 -1.06 -53.67 19.82
N GLU A 3 -1.19 -52.37 20.08
CA GLU A 3 -1.84 -51.79 21.26
C GLU A 3 -3.35 -52.07 21.20
N THR A 4 -3.86 -52.70 22.26
CA THR A 4 -5.25 -53.12 22.41
C THR A 4 -6.18 -51.93 22.67
N THR A 5 -7.20 -51.84 21.83
CA THR A 5 -8.40 -51.01 21.97
C THR A 5 -9.18 -51.33 23.25
N ALA A 6 -9.55 -50.30 24.04
CA ALA A 6 -10.60 -50.40 25.06
C ALA A 6 -11.56 -49.21 24.93
N ALA A 7 -12.77 -49.51 24.49
CA ALA A 7 -13.90 -48.61 24.35
C ALA A 7 -14.45 -48.21 25.72
N MET A 8 -14.69 -46.91 25.94
CA MET A 8 -15.57 -46.43 27.02
C MET A 8 -16.75 -45.68 26.39
N SER A 9 -17.90 -46.35 26.47
CA SER A 9 -19.22 -45.86 26.12
C SER A 9 -19.69 -44.84 27.15
N ALA A 10 -20.11 -43.65 26.70
CA ALA A 10 -20.99 -42.76 27.45
C ALA A 10 -21.94 -42.04 26.48
N LYS A 11 -23.22 -42.43 26.53
CA LYS A 11 -24.33 -41.68 25.91
C LYS A 11 -24.56 -40.38 26.68
N PRO A 12 -24.98 -39.31 26.00
CA PRO A 12 -26.00 -38.45 26.58
C PRO A 12 -27.25 -38.38 25.69
N THR A 13 -28.37 -38.59 26.36
CA THR A 13 -29.74 -38.47 25.90
C THR A 13 -30.17 -36.99 25.77
N SER A 14 -31.22 -36.78 24.96
CA SER A 14 -32.14 -35.63 24.92
C SER A 14 -31.84 -34.50 23.92
N ARG A 15 -32.63 -34.51 22.84
CA ARG A 15 -33.37 -33.31 22.42
C ARG A 15 -34.68 -33.77 21.79
N SER A 16 -35.76 -33.60 22.54
CA SER A 16 -37.13 -33.66 22.03
C SER A 16 -37.25 -32.66 20.88
N LYS A 17 -37.63 -33.13 19.69
CA LYS A 17 -38.08 -32.28 18.58
C LYS A 17 -39.54 -32.60 18.33
N SER A 18 -40.40 -31.84 18.99
CA SER A 18 -41.81 -31.69 18.65
C SER A 18 -41.91 -30.66 17.53
N GLU A 19 -42.21 -31.10 16.32
CA GLU A 19 -42.72 -30.26 15.23
C GLU A 19 -44.00 -30.98 14.80
N ALA A 20 -45.17 -30.55 15.31
CA ALA A 20 -45.97 -29.49 14.71
C ALA A 20 -46.31 -29.85 13.26
N SER A 21 -47.55 -30.33 13.10
CA SER A 21 -48.22 -30.61 11.84
C SER A 21 -48.21 -29.35 10.97
N ASP A 22 -47.25 -29.27 10.06
CA ASP A 22 -47.14 -28.20 9.08
C ASP A 22 -47.88 -28.65 7.83
N SER A 23 -48.97 -27.96 7.50
CA SER A 23 -49.63 -28.10 6.20
C SER A 23 -48.59 -27.75 5.13
N GLU A 24 -48.10 -28.76 4.42
CA GLU A 24 -47.25 -28.61 3.24
C GLU A 24 -48.07 -27.98 2.10
N GLU A 25 -48.27 -26.66 2.17
CA GLU A 25 -48.42 -25.85 0.97
C GLU A 25 -47.06 -25.83 0.27
N GLU A 26 -46.86 -26.85 -0.58
CA GLU A 26 -45.67 -27.03 -1.41
C GLU A 26 -45.46 -25.78 -2.26
N TRP A 27 -44.55 -24.93 -1.79
CA TRP A 27 -44.13 -23.70 -2.44
C TRP A 27 -43.71 -23.97 -3.89
N THR A 28 -44.49 -23.49 -4.86
CA THR A 28 -44.30 -23.76 -6.30
C THR A 28 -43.24 -22.88 -6.98
N GLY A 29 -42.54 -22.03 -6.22
CA GLY A 29 -41.47 -21.16 -6.74
C GLY A 29 -41.99 -20.01 -7.61
N PHE A 30 -41.18 -18.97 -7.77
CA PHE A 30 -41.45 -17.90 -8.73
C PHE A 30 -40.92 -18.28 -10.11
N GLU A 31 -41.58 -17.83 -11.18
CA GLU A 31 -41.05 -17.95 -12.54
C GLU A 31 -39.72 -17.20 -12.64
N GLU A 32 -38.70 -17.90 -13.16
CA GLU A 32 -37.35 -17.36 -13.25
C GLU A 32 -37.35 -16.19 -14.24
N PRO A 33 -36.92 -14.99 -13.83
CA PRO A 33 -36.89 -13.84 -14.73
C PRO A 33 -35.92 -14.12 -15.89
N PRO A 34 -36.12 -13.49 -17.06
CA PRO A 34 -35.23 -13.65 -18.20
C PRO A 34 -33.77 -13.40 -17.78
N PRO A 35 -32.80 -14.16 -18.32
CA PRO A 35 -31.41 -14.05 -17.92
C PRO A 35 -30.93 -12.63 -18.18
N LEU A 36 -30.79 -11.87 -17.09
CA LEU A 36 -30.09 -10.60 -17.11
C LEU A 36 -28.61 -10.94 -17.36
N ASP A 37 -27.99 -10.30 -18.34
CA ASP A 37 -26.54 -10.41 -18.59
C ASP A 37 -25.77 -9.80 -17.41
N GLN A 38 -25.59 -10.58 -16.34
CA GLN A 38 -24.85 -10.20 -15.12
C GLN A 38 -23.36 -9.88 -15.40
N GLU A 39 -22.87 -10.27 -16.58
CA GLU A 39 -21.48 -10.06 -17.01
C GLU A 39 -21.17 -8.61 -17.42
N GLN A 40 -22.18 -7.78 -17.69
CA GLN A 40 -21.98 -6.36 -18.03
C GLN A 40 -22.04 -5.41 -16.82
N GLU A 41 -22.52 -5.89 -15.65
CA GLU A 41 -22.56 -5.09 -14.41
C GLU A 41 -21.23 -5.12 -13.64
N TYR A 42 -20.33 -6.08 -13.90
CA TYR A 42 -19.17 -6.34 -13.03
C TYR A 42 -17.81 -5.85 -13.53
N ILE A 43 -17.77 -5.03 -14.59
CA ILE A 43 -16.48 -4.65 -15.19
C ILE A 43 -15.78 -3.54 -14.39
N ASP A 44 -16.52 -2.74 -13.61
CA ASP A 44 -15.94 -1.54 -12.99
C ASP A 44 -16.36 -1.25 -11.53
N GLU A 45 -16.99 -2.18 -10.81
CA GLU A 45 -17.32 -1.98 -9.38
C GLU A 45 -16.06 -1.67 -8.53
N ASP A 46 -14.93 -2.29 -8.85
CA ASP A 46 -13.63 -2.01 -8.19
C ASP A 46 -12.87 -0.82 -8.79
N LYS A 47 -13.27 -0.33 -9.98
CA LYS A 47 -12.53 0.74 -10.68
C LYS A 47 -13.11 2.13 -10.44
N TYR A 48 -14.42 2.25 -10.21
CA TYR A 48 -15.08 3.54 -10.04
C TYR A 48 -16.13 3.55 -8.93
N THR A 49 -15.71 3.30 -7.68
CA THR A 49 -16.49 3.80 -6.54
C THR A 49 -16.31 5.32 -6.47
N THR A 50 -17.37 6.09 -6.72
CA THR A 50 -17.29 7.56 -6.62
C THR A 50 -17.37 7.98 -5.17
N VAL A 51 -16.25 8.44 -4.61
CA VAL A 51 -16.25 9.09 -3.29
C VAL A 51 -16.83 10.50 -3.44
N THR A 52 -17.96 10.76 -2.79
CA THR A 52 -18.54 12.11 -2.68
C THR A 52 -17.77 12.90 -1.62
N ILE A 53 -17.15 14.00 -2.01
CA ILE A 53 -16.40 14.88 -1.09
C ILE A 53 -17.37 15.98 -0.62
N GLU A 54 -18.04 15.74 0.49
CA GLU A 54 -18.83 16.77 1.18
C GLU A 54 -17.93 17.59 2.12
N SER A 55 -18.02 18.93 2.04
CA SER A 55 -17.38 19.79 3.03
C SER A 55 -18.21 19.78 4.32
N VAL A 56 -17.53 19.56 5.45
CA VAL A 56 -18.15 19.49 6.78
C VAL A 56 -17.32 20.34 7.74
N GLY A 57 -17.99 21.15 8.56
CA GLY A 57 -17.38 21.89 9.65
C GLY A 57 -17.06 20.98 10.83
N ILE A 58 -15.84 21.09 11.39
CA ILE A 58 -15.41 20.32 12.55
C ILE A 58 -15.52 21.20 13.79
N SER A 59 -16.50 20.92 14.64
CA SER A 59 -16.75 21.59 15.92
C SER A 59 -16.48 20.62 17.08
N ARG A 60 -16.28 21.14 18.30
CA ARG A 60 -16.08 20.30 19.50
C ARG A 60 -17.28 19.40 19.82
N ASP A 61 -18.46 19.77 19.30
CA ASP A 61 -19.72 19.01 19.39
C ASP A 61 -19.93 18.01 18.23
N GLY A 62 -19.00 17.93 17.27
CA GLY A 62 -19.05 16.97 16.16
C GLY A 62 -18.97 17.59 14.76
N PHE A 63 -19.52 16.86 13.79
CA PHE A 63 -19.52 17.17 12.36
C PHE A 63 -20.80 17.89 11.95
N GLN A 64 -20.68 19.11 11.42
CA GLN A 64 -21.82 19.91 10.94
C GLN A 64 -21.76 20.06 9.42
N LYS A 65 -22.86 19.78 8.71
CA LYS A 65 -22.97 20.04 7.27
C LYS A 65 -22.74 21.53 7.02
N SER A 66 -21.69 21.87 6.28
CA SER A 66 -21.41 23.26 5.93
C SER A 66 -22.03 23.55 4.57
N ASP A 67 -23.04 24.42 4.54
CA ASP A 67 -23.63 24.91 3.30
C ASP A 67 -22.64 25.88 2.63
N PRO A 68 -22.17 25.59 1.40
CA PRO A 68 -21.18 26.43 0.74
C PRO A 68 -21.72 27.82 0.37
N ASP A 69 -23.04 27.95 0.22
CA ASP A 69 -23.72 29.21 -0.11
C ASP A 69 -24.04 30.08 1.12
N ALA A 70 -23.85 29.56 2.34
CA ALA A 70 -24.06 30.29 3.59
C ALA A 70 -22.75 30.87 4.19
N LEU A 71 -21.60 30.60 3.54
CA LEU A 71 -20.29 31.11 3.97
C LEU A 71 -20.20 32.61 3.71
N THR A 72 -19.83 33.34 4.75
CA THR A 72 -19.47 34.75 4.61
C THR A 72 -18.15 34.91 3.83
N GLU A 73 -17.94 36.06 3.17
CA GLU A 73 -16.69 36.33 2.41
C GLU A 73 -15.42 36.14 3.25
N GLU A 74 -15.49 36.37 4.56
CA GLU A 74 -14.37 36.17 5.48
C GLU A 74 -14.07 34.69 5.71
N GLU A 75 -15.09 33.86 5.92
CA GLU A 75 -14.94 32.41 6.10
C GLU A 75 -14.44 31.72 4.83
N ALA A 76 -14.89 32.18 3.66
CA ALA A 76 -14.43 31.69 2.37
C ALA A 76 -12.92 31.96 2.15
N LYS A 77 -12.44 33.15 2.51
CA LYS A 77 -11.01 33.51 2.45
C LYS A 77 -10.18 32.69 3.44
N GLU A 78 -10.67 32.49 4.66
CA GLU A 78 -9.96 31.69 5.67
C GLU A 78 -9.81 30.22 5.24
N LEU A 79 -10.85 29.65 4.61
CA LEU A 79 -10.82 28.30 4.05
C LEU A 79 -9.83 28.16 2.90
N GLU A 80 -9.73 29.18 2.03
CA GLU A 80 -8.77 29.21 0.93
C GLU A 80 -7.32 29.31 1.45
N GLU A 81 -7.06 30.11 2.48
CA GLU A 81 -5.76 30.19 3.12
C GLU A 81 -5.36 28.89 3.82
N LYS A 82 -6.29 28.23 4.52
CA LYS A 82 -6.07 26.92 5.14
C LYS A 82 -5.74 25.86 4.10
N LYS A 83 -6.45 25.84 2.96
CA LYS A 83 -6.16 24.94 1.82
C LYS A 83 -4.75 25.19 1.25
N LYS A 84 -4.34 26.44 1.08
CA LYS A 84 -2.98 26.80 0.61
C LYS A 84 -1.89 26.36 1.58
N LYS A 85 -2.11 26.54 2.89
CA LYS A 85 -1.15 26.12 3.94
C LYS A 85 -1.01 24.59 3.97
N TRP A 86 -2.12 23.86 3.95
CA TRP A 86 -2.13 22.39 3.92
C TRP A 86 -1.46 21.82 2.66
N ALA A 87 -1.70 22.41 1.49
CA ALA A 87 -1.06 22.00 0.25
C ALA A 87 0.47 22.16 0.31
N LYS A 88 0.95 23.26 0.90
CA LYS A 88 2.37 23.53 1.07
C LYS A 88 3.04 22.58 2.07
N GLU A 89 2.36 22.30 3.18
CA GLU A 89 2.84 21.35 4.19
C GLU A 89 2.95 19.93 3.64
N LYS A 90 1.97 19.47 2.84
CA LYS A 90 2.05 18.19 2.14
C LYS A 90 3.20 18.13 1.15
N GLU A 91 3.42 19.19 0.38
CA GLU A 91 4.51 19.25 -0.59
C GLU A 91 5.88 19.13 0.10
N ASP A 92 6.05 19.79 1.24
CA ASP A 92 7.28 19.71 2.05
C ASP A 92 7.46 18.32 2.70
N GLU A 93 6.37 17.70 3.16
CA GLU A 93 6.39 16.33 3.70
C GLU A 93 6.75 15.28 2.64
N ASP A 94 6.21 15.43 1.43
CA ASP A 94 6.48 14.54 0.29
C ASP A 94 7.92 14.67 -0.20
N LYS A 95 8.46 15.91 -0.25
CA LYS A 95 9.89 16.14 -0.53
C LYS A 95 10.78 15.49 0.53
N ALA A 96 10.43 15.58 1.81
CA ALA A 96 11.18 14.96 2.90
C ALA A 96 11.15 13.42 2.82
N LYS A 97 10.00 12.83 2.48
CA LYS A 97 9.84 11.39 2.26
C LYS A 97 10.65 10.91 1.06
N ALA A 98 10.62 11.65 -0.06
CA ALA A 98 11.40 11.34 -1.26
C ALA A 98 12.92 11.34 -0.97
N ALA A 99 13.42 12.37 -0.28
CA ALA A 99 14.83 12.46 0.10
C ALA A 99 15.26 11.32 1.05
N LYS A 100 14.38 10.88 1.96
CA LYS A 100 14.64 9.75 2.86
C LYS A 100 14.69 8.42 2.10
N LEU A 101 13.78 8.23 1.15
CA LEU A 101 13.74 7.03 0.29
C LEU A 101 14.98 6.92 -0.59
N GLU A 102 15.44 8.04 -1.16
CA GLU A 102 16.66 8.10 -1.96
C GLU A 102 17.88 7.70 -1.11
N LYS A 103 18.05 8.30 0.08
CA LYS A 103 19.14 7.95 1.01
C LYS A 103 19.14 6.46 1.39
N LEU A 104 17.98 5.85 1.58
CA LEU A 104 17.86 4.41 1.84
C LEU A 104 18.29 3.56 0.62
N ARG A 105 17.92 3.97 -0.60
CA ARG A 105 18.33 3.29 -1.84
C ARG A 105 19.84 3.32 -2.03
N LEU A 106 20.50 4.46 -1.82
CA LEU A 106 21.96 4.57 -1.89
C LEU A 106 22.67 3.69 -0.85
N LYS A 107 22.19 3.69 0.41
CA LYS A 107 22.74 2.81 1.47
C LYS A 107 22.59 1.32 1.13
N LYS A 108 21.44 0.92 0.57
CA LYS A 108 21.17 -0.47 0.14
C LYS A 108 22.03 -0.87 -1.06
N ALA A 109 22.35 0.05 -1.97
CA ALA A 109 23.25 -0.19 -3.09
C ALA A 109 24.71 -0.33 -2.63
N ALA A 110 25.14 0.46 -1.64
CA ALA A 110 26.50 0.42 -1.08
C ALA A 110 26.75 -0.82 -0.18
N GLY A 111 25.70 -1.36 0.47
CA GLY A 111 25.81 -2.54 1.35
C GLY A 111 25.99 -3.88 0.62
N ARG A 112 25.82 -3.93 -0.70
CA ARG A 112 26.14 -5.13 -1.47
C ARG A 112 27.66 -5.21 -1.63
N LYS A 113 28.30 -6.11 -0.88
CA LYS A 113 29.71 -6.46 -1.05
C LYS A 113 29.97 -6.62 -2.54
N LYS A 114 30.85 -5.80 -3.10
CA LYS A 114 31.29 -5.96 -4.49
C LYS A 114 31.83 -7.39 -4.58
N LYS A 115 31.13 -8.25 -5.33
CA LYS A 115 31.69 -9.55 -5.69
C LYS A 115 33.02 -9.20 -6.35
N PHE A 116 34.13 -9.75 -5.85
CA PHE A 116 35.46 -9.60 -6.46
C PHE A 116 35.44 -10.27 -7.83
N ARG A 117 34.74 -9.65 -8.77
CA ARG A 117 34.94 -9.82 -10.19
C ARG A 117 35.93 -8.75 -10.51
N TYR A 118 36.99 -9.13 -11.21
CA TYR A 118 37.87 -8.14 -11.78
C TYR A 118 37.02 -7.04 -12.42
N GLU A 119 37.35 -5.80 -12.10
CA GLU A 119 36.87 -4.62 -12.83
C GLU A 119 36.75 -4.92 -14.32
N ALA A 120 35.78 -4.28 -14.98
CA ALA A 120 35.65 -4.41 -16.43
C ALA A 120 37.04 -4.19 -17.06
N PRO A 121 37.42 -4.93 -18.12
CA PRO A 121 38.78 -4.84 -18.68
C PRO A 121 39.18 -3.40 -19.05
N ALA A 122 38.22 -2.53 -19.36
CA ALA A 122 38.41 -1.10 -19.55
C ALA A 122 38.83 -0.36 -18.26
N GLU A 123 38.12 -0.58 -17.15
CA GLU A 123 38.42 -0.01 -15.83
C GLU A 123 39.81 -0.46 -15.34
N ARG A 124 40.11 -1.76 -15.45
CA ARG A 124 41.44 -2.32 -15.10
C ARG A 124 42.57 -1.66 -15.89
N LYS A 125 42.36 -1.40 -17.19
CA LYS A 125 43.33 -0.70 -18.04
C LYS A 125 43.50 0.75 -17.58
N ALA A 126 42.41 1.45 -17.30
CA ALA A 126 42.45 2.82 -16.79
C ALA A 126 43.17 2.92 -15.45
N GLU A 127 42.90 2.02 -14.51
CA GLU A 127 43.60 1.97 -13.22
C GLU A 127 45.09 1.66 -13.36
N ARG A 128 45.44 0.70 -14.23
CA ARG A 128 46.85 0.39 -14.54
C ARG A 128 47.58 1.61 -15.09
N MET A 129 46.95 2.36 -16.00
CA MET A 129 47.52 3.60 -16.54
C MET A 129 47.72 4.66 -15.45
N LYS A 130 46.71 4.87 -14.59
CA LYS A 130 46.80 5.79 -13.44
C LYS A 130 47.93 5.40 -12.48
N GLN A 131 48.05 4.12 -12.15
CA GLN A 131 49.12 3.62 -11.28
C GLN A 131 50.50 3.77 -11.93
N ARG A 132 50.64 3.47 -13.23
CA ARG A 132 51.88 3.66 -13.98
C ARG A 132 52.31 5.13 -14.00
N ALA A 133 51.38 6.05 -14.28
CA ALA A 133 51.64 7.48 -14.25
C ALA A 133 52.10 7.96 -12.85
N LYS A 134 51.40 7.54 -11.79
CA LYS A 134 51.79 7.87 -10.40
C LYS A 134 53.17 7.32 -10.03
N LYS A 135 53.47 6.08 -10.43
CA LYS A 135 54.78 5.45 -10.17
C LYS A 135 55.89 6.12 -10.99
N SER A 136 55.63 6.44 -12.26
CA SER A 136 56.56 7.16 -13.13
C SER A 136 56.87 8.56 -12.60
N ALA A 137 55.86 9.34 -12.21
CA ALA A 137 56.06 10.67 -11.62
C ALA A 137 56.81 10.62 -10.28
N LYS A 138 56.58 9.59 -9.46
CA LYS A 138 57.37 9.38 -8.24
C LYS A 138 58.80 8.94 -8.57
N ALA A 139 58.99 8.13 -9.62
CA ALA A 139 60.30 7.67 -10.06
C ALA A 139 61.12 8.82 -10.65
N SER A 140 60.55 9.71 -11.47
CA SER A 140 61.25 10.89 -11.98
C SER A 140 61.67 11.82 -10.83
N LYS A 141 60.77 12.09 -9.88
CA LYS A 141 61.10 12.86 -8.66
C LYS A 141 62.23 12.25 -7.83
N ARG A 142 62.35 10.92 -7.80
CA ARG A 142 63.44 10.22 -7.10
C ARG A 142 64.72 10.14 -7.91
N LYS A 143 64.59 10.04 -9.23
CA LYS A 143 65.73 9.95 -10.14
C LYS A 143 66.43 11.29 -10.31
N GLY A 144 65.81 12.37 -9.81
CA GLY A 144 66.19 13.72 -10.16
C GLY A 144 65.82 13.96 -11.62
N GLU A 145 65.18 15.08 -11.88
CA GLU A 145 65.74 15.85 -12.97
C GLU A 145 67.07 16.44 -12.47
#